data_AF-A0A942GF04-F1
#
_entry.id   AF-A0A942GF04-F1
#
_cell.length_a   1.000
_cell.length_b   1.000
_cell.length_c   1.000
_cell.angle_alpha   90.00
_cell.angle_beta   90.00
_cell.angle_gamma   90.00
#
_symmetry.space_group_name_H-M   'P 1'
#
loop_
_entity.id
_entity.type
_entity.pdbx_description
1 polymer ?
#
loop_
_entity_poly.entity_id
_entity_poly.type
_entity_poly.pdbx_seq_one_letter_code
_entity_poly.pdbx_strand_id
1 'polypeptide(L)'
;MTALQQINKKNLSIAMDGQNIPLPAYVSHAASTYFFDADSLVLKKRCHICEQFYDIEQLSEGIWQDIHDERKYRKVSSGYSSYCIHCIDEKKSRQSKKGEIIKVTFHLEQEISRFIKIKSTLEGISYSEYISRLVKVDKQVTDLKKLL
;
A
#
# COMPACT_ATOMS: atom_id res chain seq x y z
N MET A 1 4.65 -30.32 -1.17
CA MET A 1 4.07 -28.97 -1.26
C MET A 1 4.49 -28.25 0.00
N THR A 2 5.35 -27.24 -0.10
CA THR A 2 5.84 -26.44 1.03
C THR A 2 4.68 -25.65 1.63
N ALA A 3 4.42 -25.80 2.92
CA ALA A 3 3.30 -25.12 3.58
C ALA A 3 3.73 -23.70 3.99
N LEU A 4 3.47 -22.71 3.12
CA LEU A 4 3.65 -21.31 3.48
C LEU A 4 2.58 -20.87 4.47
N GLN A 5 2.98 -20.50 5.68
CA GLN A 5 2.08 -19.99 6.71
C GLN A 5 2.00 -18.48 6.65
N GLN A 6 0.81 -17.92 6.42
CA GLN A 6 0.60 -16.48 6.50
C GLN A 6 0.73 -15.98 7.95
N ILE A 7 1.45 -14.89 8.16
CA ILE A 7 1.60 -14.28 9.48
C ILE A 7 0.29 -13.57 9.87
N ASN A 8 -0.21 -13.88 11.07
CA ASN A 8 -1.38 -13.23 11.64
C ASN A 8 -0.95 -12.04 12.50
N LYS A 9 -1.52 -10.86 12.26
CA LYS A 9 -1.21 -9.66 13.07
C LYS A 9 -1.48 -9.85 14.58
N LYS A 10 -2.40 -10.73 14.95
CA LYS A 10 -2.71 -11.06 16.35
C LYS A 10 -1.67 -11.98 17.00
N ASN A 11 -0.82 -12.64 16.21
CA ASN A 11 0.20 -13.57 16.67
C ASN A 11 1.52 -13.29 15.93
N LEU A 12 2.33 -12.40 16.50
CA LEU A 12 3.61 -11.95 15.92
C LEU A 12 4.79 -12.81 16.38
N SER A 13 4.57 -14.12 16.47
CA SER A 13 5.59 -15.11 16.80
C SER A 13 5.36 -16.40 16.04
N ILE A 14 6.42 -17.20 15.91
CA ILE A 14 6.38 -18.53 15.31
C ILE A 14 6.60 -19.54 16.44
N ALA A 15 5.73 -20.54 16.50
CA ALA A 15 5.92 -21.66 17.40
C ALA A 15 6.88 -22.68 16.76
N MET A 16 8.04 -22.90 17.36
CA MET A 16 9.03 -23.90 16.96
C MET A 16 9.56 -24.61 18.19
N ASP A 17 9.58 -25.95 18.15
CA ASP A 17 10.10 -26.79 19.24
C ASP A 17 9.55 -26.44 20.64
N GLY A 18 8.27 -26.06 20.70
CA GLY A 18 7.60 -25.65 21.94
C GLY A 18 7.94 -24.25 22.43
N GLN A 19 8.78 -23.50 21.71
CA GLN A 19 9.12 -22.11 21.99
C GLN A 19 8.41 -21.16 21.03
N ASN A 20 8.10 -19.95 21.51
CA ASN A 20 7.58 -18.88 20.68
C ASN A 20 8.72 -17.93 20.31
N ILE A 21 9.12 -17.94 19.04
CA ILE A 21 10.16 -17.07 18.50
C ILE A 21 9.51 -15.79 17.99
N PRO A 22 9.86 -14.60 18.52
CA PRO A 22 9.27 -13.35 18.07
C PRO A 22 9.66 -13.05 16.62
N LEU A 23 8.73 -12.50 15.85
CA LEU A 23 9.01 -11.99 14.50
C LEU A 23 9.72 -10.63 14.58
N PRO A 24 10.48 -10.26 13.54
CA PRO A 24 11.05 -8.92 13.44
C PRO A 24 9.97 -7.83 13.55
N ALA A 25 10.25 -6.75 14.30
CA ALA A 25 9.25 -5.75 14.67
C ALA A 25 8.52 -5.12 13.47
N TYR A 26 9.23 -4.95 12.34
CA TYR A 26 8.67 -4.37 11.12
C TYR A 26 7.55 -5.21 10.48
N VAL A 27 7.46 -6.50 10.80
CA VAL A 27 6.40 -7.39 10.29
C VAL A 27 5.02 -6.92 10.78
N SER A 28 4.93 -6.35 11.97
CA SER A 28 3.68 -5.87 12.59
C SER A 28 2.91 -4.85 11.72
N HIS A 29 3.63 -4.03 10.95
CA HIS A 29 3.04 -3.00 10.09
C HIS A 29 2.36 -3.58 8.84
N ALA A 30 2.76 -4.77 8.39
CA ALA A 30 2.26 -5.37 7.15
C ALA A 30 2.14 -6.91 7.24
N ALA A 31 1.72 -7.43 8.38
CA ALA A 31 1.71 -8.87 8.70
C ALA A 31 1.04 -9.75 7.61
N SER A 32 -0.06 -9.28 7.02
CA SER A 32 -0.79 -10.00 5.96
C SER A 32 0.02 -10.22 4.67
N THR A 33 1.18 -9.57 4.54
CA THR A 33 2.09 -9.68 3.38
C THR A 33 3.30 -10.56 3.66
N TYR A 34 3.48 -11.00 4.91
CA TYR A 34 4.57 -11.87 5.30
C TYR A 34 4.08 -13.30 5.48
N PHE A 35 4.95 -14.23 5.12
CA PHE A 35 4.71 -15.66 5.14
C PHE A 35 5.94 -16.33 5.71
N PHE A 36 5.75 -17.36 6.51
CA PHE A 36 6.85 -18.17 6.99
C PHE A 36 6.85 -19.50 6.25
N ASP A 37 8.01 -19.86 5.74
CA ASP A 37 8.30 -21.18 5.18
C ASP A 37 8.95 -22.02 6.29
N ALA A 38 8.18 -22.93 6.86
CA ALA A 38 8.64 -23.77 7.98
C ALA A 38 9.70 -24.79 7.55
N ASP A 39 9.72 -25.19 6.27
CA ASP A 39 10.66 -26.20 5.77
C ASP A 39 12.06 -25.58 5.61
N SER A 40 12.13 -24.35 5.10
CA SER A 40 13.41 -23.63 4.92
C SER A 40 13.76 -22.67 6.06
N LEU A 41 12.86 -22.50 7.04
CA LEU A 41 12.95 -21.51 8.12
C LEU A 41 13.14 -20.07 7.61
N VAL A 42 12.42 -19.71 6.53
CA VAL A 42 12.56 -18.42 5.87
C VAL A 42 11.30 -17.58 6.02
N LEU A 43 11.47 -16.34 6.45
CA LEU A 43 10.47 -15.29 6.35
C LEU A 43 10.46 -14.74 4.93
N LYS A 44 9.33 -14.90 4.26
CA LYS A 44 9.07 -14.44 2.90
C LYS A 44 8.10 -13.26 2.91
N LYS A 45 8.23 -12.40 1.91
CA LYS A 45 7.30 -11.29 1.68
C LYS A 45 6.67 -11.38 0.30
N ARG A 46 5.35 -11.23 0.25
CA ARG A 46 4.57 -11.23 -0.97
C ARG A 46 4.52 -9.85 -1.61
N CYS A 47 4.80 -9.75 -2.90
CA CYS A 47 4.54 -8.53 -3.67
C CYS A 47 3.03 -8.35 -3.89
N HIS A 48 2.49 -7.16 -3.65
CA HIS A 48 1.08 -6.86 -3.87
C HIS A 48 0.64 -6.80 -5.35
N ILE A 49 1.58 -6.75 -6.30
CA ILE A 49 1.27 -6.61 -7.73
C ILE A 49 1.42 -7.95 -8.43
N CYS A 50 2.59 -8.58 -8.37
CA CYS A 50 2.85 -9.85 -9.05
C CYS A 50 2.58 -11.09 -8.19
N GLU A 51 2.21 -10.91 -6.92
CA GLU A 51 1.92 -11.98 -5.95
C GLU A 51 3.07 -12.95 -5.67
N GLN A 52 4.26 -12.72 -6.24
CA GLN A 52 5.46 -13.51 -5.97
C GLN A 52 5.97 -13.28 -4.55
N PHE A 53 6.55 -14.34 -4.00
CA PHE A 53 7.19 -14.34 -2.69
C PHE A 53 8.69 -14.13 -2.85
N TYR A 54 9.26 -13.32 -1.96
CA TYR A 54 10.69 -13.01 -1.92
C TYR A 54 11.21 -13.34 -0.54
N ASP A 55 12.37 -13.97 -0.47
CA ASP A 55 13.03 -14.31 0.79
C ASP A 55 13.61 -13.04 1.41
N ILE A 56 13.41 -12.89 2.71
CA ILE A 56 13.72 -11.65 3.43
C ILE A 56 14.65 -11.92 4.60
N GLU A 57 14.27 -12.82 5.51
CA GLU A 57 15.13 -13.21 6.63
C GLU A 57 15.07 -14.72 6.83
N GLN A 58 16.19 -15.29 7.26
CA GLN A 58 16.29 -16.70 7.63
C GLN A 58 16.45 -16.82 9.15
N LEU A 59 15.73 -17.74 9.74
CA LEU A 59 15.84 -18.04 11.16
C LEU A 59 16.92 -19.11 11.35
N SER A 60 17.98 -18.76 12.08
CA SER A 60 19.05 -19.67 12.47
C SER A 60 19.37 -19.47 13.95
N GLU A 61 19.37 -20.56 14.72
CA GLU A 61 19.69 -20.53 16.17
C GLU A 61 18.81 -19.54 16.97
N GLY A 62 17.55 -19.37 16.58
CA GLY A 62 16.61 -18.44 17.23
C GLY A 62 16.81 -16.98 16.84
N ILE A 63 17.74 -16.67 15.94
CA ILE A 63 18.05 -15.32 15.48
C ILE A 63 17.64 -15.17 14.02
N TRP A 64 16.97 -14.07 13.70
CA TRP A 64 16.66 -13.71 12.32
C TRP A 64 17.86 -13.02 11.67
N GLN A 65 18.26 -13.54 10.52
CA GLN A 65 19.37 -13.02 9.72
C GLN A 65 18.83 -12.52 8.38
N ASP A 66 19.28 -11.33 7.99
CA ASP A 66 18.89 -10.74 6.72
C ASP A 66 19.50 -11.50 5.54
N ILE A 67 18.64 -12.00 4.65
CA ILE A 67 19.04 -12.73 3.43
C ILE A 67 18.41 -12.11 2.18
N HIS A 68 17.81 -10.92 2.29
CA HIS A 68 17.09 -10.34 1.17
C HIS A 68 18.02 -9.99 0.01
N ASP A 69 17.54 -10.22 -1.20
CA ASP A 69 18.21 -9.78 -2.43
C ASP A 69 17.77 -8.35 -2.77
N GLU A 70 18.67 -7.39 -2.55
CA GLU A 70 18.46 -5.98 -2.84
C GLU A 70 18.09 -5.70 -4.30
N ARG A 71 18.38 -6.61 -5.24
CA ARG A 71 17.99 -6.47 -6.65
C ARG A 71 16.56 -6.90 -6.91
N LYS A 72 15.97 -7.69 -6.01
CA LYS A 72 14.59 -8.19 -6.13
C LYS A 72 13.62 -7.37 -5.29
N TYR A 73 14.03 -6.99 -4.09
CA TYR A 73 13.12 -6.38 -3.12
C TYR A 73 13.79 -5.30 -2.30
N ARG A 74 13.13 -4.14 -2.20
CA ARG A 74 13.72 -2.97 -1.55
C ARG A 74 13.41 -2.93 -0.06
N LYS A 75 14.44 -2.77 0.76
CA LYS A 75 14.32 -2.41 2.18
C LYS A 75 14.06 -0.89 2.34
N VAL A 76 13.18 -0.54 3.25
CA VAL A 76 12.77 0.84 3.60
C VAL A 76 12.81 1.00 5.13
N SER A 77 12.72 2.23 5.64
CA SER A 77 12.80 2.49 7.09
C SER A 77 11.77 1.72 7.92
N SER A 78 10.61 1.40 7.35
CA SER A 78 9.54 0.61 7.98
C SER A 78 9.63 -0.91 7.72
N GLY A 79 10.76 -1.42 7.22
CA GLY A 79 10.94 -2.82 6.85
C GLY A 79 11.14 -3.00 5.35
N TYR A 80 10.18 -3.60 4.64
CA TYR A 80 10.29 -3.91 3.22
C TYR A 80 9.15 -3.29 2.41
N SER A 81 9.44 -2.87 1.18
CA SER A 81 8.48 -2.20 0.28
C SER A 81 7.23 -3.03 0.02
N SER A 82 6.12 -2.42 -0.38
CA SER A 82 4.91 -3.18 -0.75
C SER A 82 5.04 -3.96 -2.07
N TYR A 83 6.02 -3.57 -2.89
CA TYR A 83 6.20 -4.07 -4.26
C TYR A 83 7.64 -4.53 -4.47
N CYS A 84 7.85 -5.52 -5.35
CA CYS A 84 9.19 -5.88 -5.81
C CYS A 84 9.73 -4.81 -6.76
N ILE A 85 11.05 -4.82 -6.97
CA ILE A 85 11.73 -3.80 -7.78
C ILE A 85 11.20 -3.77 -9.22
N HIS A 86 11.00 -4.94 -9.84
CA HIS A 86 10.41 -5.04 -11.17
C HIS A 86 9.05 -4.32 -11.27
N CYS A 87 8.14 -4.59 -10.33
CA CYS A 87 6.82 -3.94 -10.32
C CYS A 87 6.91 -2.43 -10.04
N ILE A 88 7.90 -1.98 -9.27
CA ILE A 88 8.15 -0.55 -9.03
C ILE A 88 8.59 0.12 -10.33
N ASP A 89 9.53 -0.48 -11.06
CA ASP A 89 10.10 0.11 -12.27
C ASP A 89 9.10 0.10 -13.42
N GLU A 90 8.30 -0.97 -13.57
CA GLU A 90 7.17 -0.97 -14.49
C GLU A 90 6.19 0.16 -14.19
N LYS A 91 5.85 0.37 -12.92
CA LYS A 91 4.93 1.44 -12.51
C LYS A 91 5.50 2.83 -12.85
N LYS A 92 6.79 3.06 -12.62
CA LYS A 92 7.48 4.31 -12.98
C LYS A 92 7.49 4.54 -14.50
N SER A 93 7.80 3.51 -15.28
CA SER A 93 7.83 3.60 -16.75
C SER A 93 6.45 3.91 -17.36
N ARG A 94 5.37 3.44 -16.72
CA ARG A 94 3.99 3.79 -17.10
C ARG A 94 3.62 5.23 -16.71
N GLN A 95 4.20 5.75 -15.64
CA GLN A 95 3.98 7.14 -15.21
C GLN A 95 4.74 8.14 -16.09
N SER A 96 5.97 7.84 -16.51
CA SER A 96 6.71 8.73 -17.41
C SER A 96 6.09 8.86 -18.81
N LYS A 97 5.28 7.87 -19.23
CA LYS A 97 4.54 7.90 -20.51
C LYS A 97 3.19 8.61 -20.43
N LYS A 98 2.67 8.87 -19.23
CA LYS A 98 1.49 9.73 -19.04
C LYS A 98 2.02 11.12 -18.77
N GLY A 99 1.99 12.00 -19.78
CA GLY A 99 2.40 13.40 -19.66
C GLY A 99 1.88 14.01 -18.35
N GLU A 100 2.68 14.88 -17.74
CA GLU A 100 2.48 15.42 -16.39
C GLU A 100 1.01 15.61 -16.03
N ILE A 101 0.46 14.64 -15.28
CA ILE A 101 -0.85 14.82 -14.66
C ILE A 101 -0.59 15.73 -13.46
N ILE A 102 -0.82 17.03 -13.66
CA ILE A 102 -0.84 18.00 -12.57
C ILE A 102 -2.01 17.61 -11.67
N LYS A 103 -1.70 16.91 -10.58
CA LYS A 103 -2.67 16.63 -9.52
C LYS A 103 -2.84 17.89 -8.71
N VAL A 104 -3.97 18.57 -8.91
CA VAL A 104 -4.35 19.67 -8.05
C VAL A 104 -5.16 19.10 -6.88
N THR A 105 -4.64 19.27 -5.67
CA THR A 105 -5.35 18.94 -4.44
C THR A 105 -6.01 20.21 -3.92
N PHE A 106 -7.33 20.19 -3.76
CA PHE A 106 -8.08 21.29 -3.16
C PHE A 106 -8.55 20.88 -1.78
N HIS A 107 -8.43 21.80 -0.81
CA HIS A 107 -9.07 21.66 0.48
C HIS A 107 -10.43 22.34 0.42
N LEU A 108 -11.50 21.54 0.56
CA LEU A 108 -12.85 22.07 0.70
C LEU A 108 -13.09 22.38 2.18
N GLU A 109 -13.57 23.59 2.45
CA GLU A 109 -14.08 23.93 3.77
C GLU A 109 -15.24 23.01 4.15
N GLN A 110 -15.40 22.78 5.45
CA GLN A 110 -16.34 21.78 5.96
C GLN A 110 -17.79 22.09 5.54
N GLU A 111 -18.17 23.37 5.51
CA GLU A 111 -19.50 23.83 5.12
C GLU A 111 -19.78 23.55 3.63
N ILE A 112 -18.82 23.85 2.76
CA ILE A 112 -18.89 23.56 1.33
C ILE A 112 -18.99 22.05 1.09
N SER A 113 -18.20 21.25 1.81
CA SER A 113 -18.28 19.79 1.73
C SER A 113 -19.66 19.25 2.13
N ARG A 114 -20.26 19.80 3.20
CA ARG A 114 -21.62 19.45 3.64
C ARG A 114 -22.66 19.84 2.60
N PHE A 115 -22.58 21.04 2.05
CA PHE A 115 -23.49 21.51 1.00
C PHE A 115 -23.47 20.60 -0.23
N ILE A 116 -22.28 20.25 -0.72
CA ILE A 116 -22.11 19.36 -1.89
C ILE A 116 -22.74 17.98 -1.61
N LYS A 117 -22.56 17.42 -0.41
CA LYS A 117 -23.18 16.13 -0.04
C LYS A 117 -24.71 16.18 -0.06
N ILE A 118 -25.29 17.25 0.47
CA ILE A 118 -26.75 17.43 0.49
C ILE A 118 -27.26 17.54 -0.95
N LYS A 119 -26.64 18.40 -1.76
CA LYS A 119 -27.04 18.61 -3.15
C LYS A 119 -26.87 17.36 -4.02
N SER A 120 -25.76 16.63 -3.90
CA SER A 120 -25.57 15.39 -4.65
C SER A 120 -26.64 14.35 -4.31
N THR A 121 -27.04 14.28 -3.03
CA THR A 121 -28.10 13.39 -2.57
C THR A 121 -29.46 13.80 -3.14
N LEU A 122 -29.79 15.09 -3.13
CA LEU A 122 -31.04 15.61 -3.70
C LEU A 122 -31.13 15.40 -5.21
N GLU A 123 -29.99 15.44 -5.92
CA GLU A 123 -29.92 15.18 -7.36
C GLU A 123 -29.78 13.70 -7.73
N GLY A 124 -29.70 12.80 -6.74
CA GLY A 124 -29.57 11.36 -6.97
C GLY A 124 -28.24 10.95 -7.63
N ILE A 125 -27.19 11.75 -7.49
CA ILE A 125 -25.86 11.48 -8.07
C ILE A 125 -24.79 11.31 -7.00
N SER A 126 -23.68 10.66 -7.37
CA SER A 126 -22.56 10.48 -6.44
C SER A 126 -21.88 11.82 -6.13
N TYR A 127 -21.33 11.93 -4.91
CA TYR A 127 -20.55 13.11 -4.48
C TYR A 127 -19.43 13.46 -5.48
N SER A 128 -18.71 12.45 -5.96
CA SER A 128 -17.65 12.61 -6.96
C SER A 128 -18.14 13.11 -8.31
N GLU A 129 -19.33 12.67 -8.73
CA GLU A 129 -19.93 13.10 -9.99
C GLU A 129 -20.40 14.54 -9.89
N TYR A 130 -21.02 14.92 -8.77
CA TYR A 130 -21.42 16.30 -8.50
C TYR A 130 -20.22 17.25 -8.51
N ILE A 131 -19.12 16.91 -7.82
CA ILE A 131 -17.88 17.69 -7.89
C ILE A 131 -17.36 17.78 -9.32
N SER A 132 -17.37 16.67 -10.06
CA SER A 132 -16.91 16.67 -11.45
C SER A 132 -17.75 17.58 -12.34
N ARG A 133 -19.06 17.73 -12.07
CA ARG A 133 -19.93 18.70 -12.76
C ARG A 133 -19.53 20.14 -12.41
N LEU A 134 -19.36 20.45 -11.13
CA LEU A 134 -18.92 21.78 -10.68
C LEU A 134 -17.58 22.19 -11.32
N VAL A 135 -16.60 21.29 -11.31
CA VAL A 135 -15.26 21.55 -11.86
C VAL A 135 -15.27 21.61 -13.40
N LYS A 136 -16.16 20.88 -14.07
CA LYS A 136 -16.31 20.95 -15.54
C LYS A 136 -16.90 22.28 -16.01
N VAL A 137 -17.75 22.93 -15.21
CA VAL A 137 -18.28 24.28 -15.50
C VAL A 137 -17.14 25.31 -15.48
N ASP A 138 -16.08 25.06 -14.70
CA ASP A 138 -14.96 25.98 -14.49
C ASP A 138 -13.91 26.01 -15.61
N LYS A 139 -13.96 25.09 -16.60
CA LYS A 139 -13.13 25.25 -17.82
C LYS A 139 -13.63 26.37 -18.75
N GLN A 140 -14.79 26.96 -18.47
CA GLN A 140 -15.30 28.15 -19.16
C GLN A 140 -15.38 29.40 -18.26
N VAL A 141 -15.20 29.29 -16.95
CA VAL A 141 -15.39 30.43 -16.02
C VAL A 141 -14.08 30.76 -15.31
N THR A 142 -13.28 31.57 -15.98
CA THR A 142 -12.24 32.36 -15.33
C THR A 142 -12.95 33.46 -14.52
N ASP A 143 -13.40 33.19 -13.29
CA ASP A 143 -13.60 34.17 -12.19
C ASP A 143 -14.53 33.64 -11.07
N LEU A 144 -13.98 32.81 -10.18
CA LEU A 144 -14.62 32.46 -8.90
C LEU A 144 -14.40 33.52 -7.79
N LYS A 145 -13.97 34.74 -8.14
CA LYS A 145 -13.84 35.87 -7.19
C LYS A 145 -15.09 36.76 -7.09
N LYS A 146 -16.18 36.43 -7.78
CA LYS A 146 -17.40 37.28 -7.83
C LYS A 146 -18.66 36.64 -7.22
N LEU A 147 -18.53 35.54 -6.49
CA LEU A 147 -19.66 34.84 -5.83
C LEU A 147 -19.62 34.87 -4.29
N LEU A 148 -18.80 35.75 -3.72
CA LEU A 148 -18.89 36.23 -2.34
C LEU A 148 -19.06 37.76 -2.37
#